data_AF-A0ABD5VAY5-F1
#
_entry.id   AF-A0ABD5VAY5-F1
#
_cell.length_a   1.000
_cell.length_b   1.000
_cell.length_c   1.000
_cell.angle_alpha   90.00
_cell.angle_beta   90.00
_cell.angle_gamma   90.00
#
_symmetry.space_group_name_H-M   'P 1'
#
loop_
_entity.id
_entity.type
_entity.pdbx_description
1 polymer ?
#
loop_
_entity_poly.entity_id
_entity_poly.type
_entity_poly.pdbx_seq_one_letter_code
_entity_poly.pdbx_strand_id
1 'polypeptide(L)'
;MKRRAFIKTGSVSLGALTLGPSIATASPIQRFIVDSRGFQGREDVEIIHEMQPVDLLIVEGSEDSLEASRADFVPDRRHSRGDHRPVRQTRADDLQESEDLSAYQWDKHDQGIPDAHETTRGEGTRVAIIDSGIASGHPDLEGQVNLDLSRSFAEDDYGIGEPYAGTHGTHVAGIVAANDEDETGVVGSAPGTELVDLRVSTANPASSDRNDLPPDYWGDTYYGSVLAALVYAAEIGCDAANLSLGWTWNMREEGWGRFWGSVHQRIGNYARRNGTVHTHASGNWGESLQFNRDETDSSQTAGGITTSATGPIGFDPGTGEYDEPPYAPSTYTTHGVGAIDLAAPGGQGGESEYDDVLNVTATPIFSDDGEYQGAEYGYGWLAGTSMAAPQVAGAVALVASISQRSNANQVMNVLRRTAETPSEYENKYYGRGGYLDTLAAVLD
;
A
#
# COMPACT_ATOMS: atom_id res chain seq x y z
N MET A 1 -29.56 -20.49 16.31
CA MET A 1 -29.14 -20.67 17.73
C MET A 1 -28.15 -19.56 18.07
N LYS A 2 -28.63 -18.49 18.72
CA LYS A 2 -27.81 -17.33 19.11
C LYS A 2 -26.97 -17.68 20.34
N ARG A 3 -25.66 -17.48 20.30
CA ARG A 3 -24.79 -17.63 21.48
C ARG A 3 -24.26 -16.26 21.89
N ARG A 4 -24.64 -15.85 23.10
CA ARG A 4 -24.09 -14.73 23.86
C ARG A 4 -22.66 -15.07 24.29
N ALA A 5 -21.71 -14.15 24.08
CA ALA A 5 -20.42 -14.18 24.76
C ALA A 5 -20.55 -13.45 26.10
N PHE A 6 -20.03 -14.07 27.16
CA PHE A 6 -20.11 -13.65 28.55
C PHE A 6 -18.90 -12.78 28.88
N ILE A 7 -19.12 -11.56 29.39
CA ILE A 7 -18.08 -10.73 30.00
C ILE A 7 -17.79 -11.29 31.41
N LYS A 8 -16.52 -11.57 31.71
CA LYS A 8 -16.04 -11.95 33.04
C LYS A 8 -16.08 -10.73 33.97
N THR A 9 -16.99 -10.75 34.93
CA THR A 9 -17.04 -9.81 36.06
C THR A 9 -15.92 -10.10 37.07
N GLY A 10 -15.05 -9.11 37.30
CA GLY A 10 -14.26 -9.00 38.52
C GLY A 10 -15.13 -8.56 39.69
N SER A 11 -14.94 -9.21 40.84
CA SER A 11 -15.69 -9.00 42.08
C SER A 11 -15.46 -7.63 42.71
N VAL A 12 -16.54 -6.87 42.94
CA VAL A 12 -16.57 -5.68 43.81
C VAL A 12 -17.71 -5.83 44.82
N SER A 13 -17.37 -5.60 46.08
CA SER A 13 -18.19 -5.73 47.29
C SER A 13 -19.43 -4.82 47.29
N LEU A 14 -20.53 -5.31 47.87
CA LEU A 14 -21.80 -4.59 48.04
C LEU A 14 -21.62 -3.25 48.78
N GLY A 15 -21.95 -2.15 48.10
CA GLY A 15 -22.29 -0.86 48.69
C GLY A 15 -23.59 -0.37 48.05
N ALA A 16 -24.60 -0.06 48.87
CA ALA A 16 -25.92 0.37 48.43
C ALA A 16 -25.82 1.64 47.54
N LEU A 17 -26.29 1.55 46.30
CA LEU A 17 -26.48 2.69 45.41
C LEU A 17 -27.86 2.60 44.76
N THR A 18 -28.60 3.69 44.96
CA THR A 18 -29.93 4.01 44.44
C THR A 18 -30.04 3.75 42.94
N LEU A 19 -31.07 3.02 42.51
CA LEU A 19 -31.49 2.94 41.11
C LEU A 19 -32.10 4.28 40.69
N GLY A 20 -31.27 5.21 40.25
CA GLY A 20 -31.71 6.30 39.36
C GLY A 20 -32.10 5.72 38.00
N PRO A 21 -32.92 6.42 37.19
CA PRO A 21 -33.24 5.96 35.85
C PRO A 21 -31.93 5.74 35.09
N SER A 22 -31.74 4.53 34.57
CA SER A 22 -30.67 4.25 33.63
C SER A 22 -30.88 5.16 32.43
N ILE A 23 -30.08 6.22 32.33
CA ILE A 23 -29.96 6.97 31.09
C ILE A 23 -29.34 5.96 30.13
N ALA A 24 -30.13 5.46 29.17
CA ALA A 24 -29.59 4.72 28.04
C ALA A 24 -28.63 5.68 27.33
N THR A 25 -27.33 5.48 27.53
CA THR A 25 -26.31 6.20 26.78
C THR A 25 -26.43 5.73 25.34
N ALA A 26 -26.76 6.64 24.42
CA ALA A 26 -26.77 6.34 23.00
C ALA A 26 -25.40 5.79 22.58
N SER A 27 -25.40 4.73 21.77
CA SER A 27 -24.16 4.17 21.22
C SER A 27 -23.42 5.24 20.40
N PRO A 28 -22.09 5.33 20.52
CA PRO A 28 -21.32 6.34 19.80
C PRO A 28 -21.47 6.16 18.27
N ILE A 29 -21.43 7.28 17.55
CA ILE A 29 -21.38 7.29 16.09
C ILE A 29 -19.94 6.96 15.67
N GLN A 30 -19.78 5.99 14.77
CA GLN A 30 -18.49 5.58 14.21
C GLN A 30 -18.67 4.95 12.83
N ARG A 31 -17.55 4.68 12.13
CA ARG A 31 -17.56 3.98 10.84
C ARG A 31 -17.68 2.47 11.00
N PHE A 32 -18.40 1.84 10.07
CA PHE A 32 -18.58 0.41 9.98
C PHE A 32 -18.46 -0.08 8.54
N ILE A 33 -17.90 -1.27 8.37
CA ILE A 33 -17.97 -2.04 7.13
C ILE A 33 -19.16 -2.99 7.23
N VAL A 34 -20.07 -2.89 6.28
CA VAL A 34 -21.36 -3.58 6.31
C VAL A 34 -21.47 -4.50 5.10
N ASP A 35 -21.87 -5.74 5.33
CA ASP A 35 -22.34 -6.61 4.27
C ASP A 35 -23.70 -6.11 3.78
N SER A 36 -23.72 -5.55 2.57
CA SER A 36 -24.93 -4.95 2.03
C SER A 36 -26.01 -5.98 1.70
N ARG A 37 -25.66 -7.28 1.66
CA ARG A 37 -26.60 -8.38 1.43
C ARG A 37 -27.56 -8.48 2.61
N GLY A 38 -28.79 -8.02 2.39
CA GLY A 38 -29.82 -8.02 3.43
C GLY A 38 -29.85 -6.77 4.29
N PHE A 39 -29.07 -5.73 3.95
CA PHE A 39 -29.15 -4.43 4.60
C PHE A 39 -30.50 -3.76 4.31
N GLN A 40 -31.32 -3.57 5.35
CA GLN A 40 -32.61 -2.87 5.28
C GLN A 40 -32.60 -1.64 6.20
N GLY A 41 -33.31 -0.57 5.81
CA GLY A 41 -33.45 0.63 6.64
C GLY A 41 -32.21 1.53 6.63
N ARG A 42 -31.91 2.15 5.49
CA ARG A 42 -30.77 3.08 5.30
C ARG A 42 -30.96 4.45 5.97
N GLU A 43 -32.08 4.70 6.65
CA GLU A 43 -32.50 6.05 7.06
C GLU A 43 -31.69 6.63 8.23
N ASP A 44 -31.07 5.76 9.05
CA ASP A 44 -30.36 6.14 10.28
C ASP A 44 -28.82 5.98 10.18
N VAL A 45 -28.28 5.86 8.96
CA VAL A 45 -26.84 5.81 8.70
C VAL A 45 -26.46 6.67 7.50
N GLU A 46 -25.27 7.23 7.51
CA GLU A 46 -24.67 7.88 6.35
C GLU A 46 -23.85 6.88 5.56
N ILE A 47 -24.01 6.84 4.23
CA ILE A 47 -23.20 5.98 3.37
C ILE A 47 -21.98 6.77 2.91
N ILE A 48 -20.80 6.34 3.36
CA ILE A 48 -19.51 6.94 2.99
C ILE A 48 -19.01 6.36 1.66
N HIS A 49 -19.06 5.03 1.52
CA HIS A 49 -18.68 4.34 0.29
C HIS A 49 -19.67 3.22 -0.04
N GLU A 50 -20.02 3.11 -1.31
CA GLU A 50 -20.91 2.07 -1.82
C GLU A 50 -20.16 1.21 -2.83
N MET A 51 -19.77 -0.01 -2.41
CA MET A 51 -19.02 -0.97 -3.22
C MET A 51 -19.97 -2.07 -3.71
N GLN A 52 -20.96 -1.69 -4.53
CA GLN A 52 -21.99 -2.59 -5.06
C GLN A 52 -21.43 -3.88 -5.69
N PRO A 53 -20.35 -3.86 -6.50
CA PRO A 53 -19.87 -5.07 -7.16
C PRO A 53 -19.37 -6.18 -6.21
N VAL A 54 -19.08 -5.85 -4.96
CA VAL A 54 -18.63 -6.77 -3.90
C VAL A 54 -19.63 -6.87 -2.75
N ASP A 55 -20.83 -6.31 -2.92
CA ASP A 55 -21.88 -6.23 -1.92
C ASP A 55 -21.43 -5.66 -0.55
N LEU A 56 -20.62 -4.60 -0.55
CA LEU A 56 -20.15 -3.94 0.68
C LEU A 56 -20.54 -2.46 0.73
N LEU A 57 -20.80 -1.97 1.95
CA LEU A 57 -20.94 -0.54 2.24
C LEU A 57 -19.95 -0.15 3.34
N ILE A 58 -19.45 1.07 3.25
CA ILE A 58 -18.87 1.78 4.39
C ILE A 58 -19.88 2.81 4.82
N VAL A 59 -20.25 2.78 6.10
CA VAL A 59 -21.26 3.68 6.65
C VAL A 59 -20.78 4.32 7.94
N GLU A 60 -21.26 5.52 8.22
CA GLU A 60 -21.16 6.15 9.53
C GLU A 60 -22.52 6.10 10.22
N GLY A 61 -22.55 5.66 11.49
CA GLY A 61 -23.79 5.54 12.25
C GLY A 61 -23.55 4.96 13.64
N SER A 62 -24.64 4.68 14.36
CA SER A 62 -24.57 4.00 15.65
C SER A 62 -24.69 2.48 15.49
N GLU A 63 -24.09 1.71 16.41
CA GLU A 63 -24.23 0.25 16.43
C GLU A 63 -25.71 -0.18 16.53
N ASP A 64 -26.52 0.55 17.32
CA ASP A 64 -27.96 0.32 17.48
C ASP A 64 -28.71 0.45 16.13
N SER A 65 -28.35 1.44 15.30
CA SER A 65 -28.91 1.63 13.95
C SER A 65 -28.61 0.42 13.05
N LEU A 66 -27.41 -0.15 13.17
CA LEU A 66 -26.98 -1.28 12.36
C LEU A 66 -27.56 -2.61 12.85
N GLU A 67 -27.70 -2.83 14.16
CA GLU A 67 -28.36 -4.02 14.70
C GLU A 67 -29.82 -4.14 14.21
N ALA A 68 -30.51 -3.02 14.05
CA ALA A 68 -31.86 -2.96 13.50
C ALA A 68 -31.94 -3.38 12.02
N SER A 69 -30.86 -3.14 11.25
CA SER A 69 -30.78 -3.41 9.81
C SER A 69 -30.68 -4.89 9.43
N ARG A 70 -30.32 -5.75 10.40
CA ARG A 70 -30.03 -7.19 10.24
C ARG A 70 -28.86 -7.54 9.30
N ALA A 71 -28.07 -6.57 8.86
CA ALA A 71 -26.82 -6.85 8.15
C ALA A 71 -25.75 -7.37 9.11
N ASP A 72 -24.80 -8.13 8.56
CA ASP A 72 -23.54 -8.40 9.24
C ASP A 72 -22.63 -7.16 9.06
N PHE A 73 -21.99 -6.70 10.13
CA PHE A 73 -21.11 -5.54 10.10
C PHE A 73 -19.96 -5.68 11.10
N VAL A 74 -18.91 -4.89 10.89
CA VAL A 74 -17.77 -4.75 11.80
C VAL A 74 -17.37 -3.27 11.89
N PRO A 75 -16.79 -2.82 13.02
CA PRO A 75 -16.18 -1.50 13.09
C PRO A 75 -15.13 -1.33 12.00
N ASP A 76 -15.17 -0.20 11.29
CA ASP A 76 -14.12 0.19 10.37
C ASP A 76 -12.95 0.73 11.17
N ARG A 77 -11.76 0.17 10.95
CA ARG A 77 -10.59 0.50 11.75
C ARG A 77 -9.94 1.76 11.21
N ARG A 78 -9.75 2.73 12.10
CA ARG A 78 -8.94 3.92 11.90
C ARG A 78 -7.51 3.61 12.35
N HIS A 79 -6.56 3.82 11.45
CA HIS A 79 -5.16 3.90 11.78
C HIS A 79 -4.74 5.34 11.86
N SER A 80 -4.19 5.69 13.00
CA SER A 80 -3.67 7.01 13.29
C SER A 80 -2.14 6.98 13.28
N ARG A 81 -1.55 8.18 13.31
CA ARG A 81 -0.11 8.46 13.30
C ARG A 81 0.78 7.34 13.86
N GLY A 82 1.79 6.94 13.07
CA GLY A 82 2.93 6.15 13.54
C GLY A 82 2.88 4.65 13.23
N ASP A 83 1.73 4.14 12.80
CA ASP A 83 1.53 2.68 12.67
C ASP A 83 2.17 2.05 11.42
N HIS A 84 2.48 2.83 10.38
CA HIS A 84 3.14 2.33 9.16
C HIS A 84 4.04 3.42 8.58
N ARG A 85 5.35 3.14 8.48
CA ARG A 85 6.36 4.08 8.00
C ARG A 85 7.45 3.31 7.24
N PRO A 86 8.13 3.95 6.27
CA PRO A 86 9.40 3.43 5.81
C PRO A 86 10.34 3.29 7.01
N VAL A 87 11.18 2.26 6.98
CA VAL A 87 12.16 1.97 8.05
C VAL A 87 13.17 3.08 8.15
N ARG A 88 13.53 3.64 7.00
CA ARG A 88 14.41 4.79 6.90
C ARG A 88 13.97 5.66 5.74
N GLN A 89 14.21 6.95 5.91
CA GLN A 89 13.96 7.96 4.90
C GLN A 89 15.02 9.05 5.04
N THR A 90 15.73 9.35 3.96
CA THR A 90 16.79 10.34 3.94
C THR A 90 16.70 11.20 2.69
N ARG A 91 16.87 12.52 2.83
CA ARG A 91 16.90 13.45 1.68
C ARG A 91 18.19 13.26 0.92
N ALA A 92 18.10 13.32 -0.41
CA ALA A 92 19.27 13.38 -1.27
C ALA A 92 19.52 14.84 -1.68
N ASP A 93 19.84 15.70 -0.71
CA ASP A 93 19.96 17.16 -0.91
C ASP A 93 21.07 17.56 -1.90
N ASP A 94 22.04 16.67 -2.12
CA ASP A 94 23.15 16.88 -3.06
C ASP A 94 22.82 16.48 -4.51
N LEU A 95 21.71 15.76 -4.75
CA LEU A 95 21.29 15.30 -6.07
C LEU A 95 20.34 16.30 -6.73
N GLN A 96 20.52 16.52 -8.04
CA GLN A 96 19.71 17.51 -8.78
C GLN A 96 18.90 16.85 -9.89
N GLU A 97 17.72 17.42 -10.18
CA GLU A 97 16.79 16.94 -11.23
C GLU A 97 17.44 16.92 -12.63
N SER A 98 18.45 17.75 -12.87
CA SER A 98 19.17 17.81 -14.15
C SER A 98 20.23 16.72 -14.34
N GLU A 99 20.51 15.93 -13.31
CA GLU A 99 21.51 14.87 -13.34
C GLU A 99 20.86 13.53 -13.67
N ASP A 100 21.52 12.67 -14.45
CA ASP A 100 21.12 11.27 -14.59
C ASP A 100 21.44 10.53 -13.28
N LEU A 101 20.40 10.09 -12.57
CA LEU A 101 20.53 9.40 -11.28
C LEU A 101 20.46 7.88 -11.43
N SER A 102 20.46 7.34 -12.65
CA SER A 102 20.36 5.89 -12.89
C SER A 102 21.49 5.09 -12.21
N ALA A 103 22.68 5.66 -12.06
CA ALA A 103 23.81 5.01 -11.36
C ALA A 103 23.52 4.69 -9.88
N TYR A 104 22.58 5.41 -9.28
CA TYR A 104 22.15 5.24 -7.89
C TYR A 104 21.01 4.21 -7.74
N GLN A 105 20.30 3.89 -8.83
CA GLN A 105 19.14 2.99 -8.82
C GLN A 105 19.54 1.52 -9.00
N TRP A 106 20.32 0.99 -8.04
CA TRP A 106 20.74 -0.42 -8.04
C TRP A 106 19.56 -1.38 -8.19
N ASP A 107 18.39 -1.01 -7.67
CA ASP A 107 17.16 -1.78 -7.74
C ASP A 107 16.66 -1.95 -9.18
N LYS A 108 16.82 -0.91 -10.01
CA LYS A 108 16.45 -0.95 -11.43
C LYS A 108 17.45 -1.75 -12.25
N HIS A 109 18.75 -1.63 -11.94
CA HIS A 109 19.80 -2.41 -12.61
C HIS A 109 19.70 -3.90 -12.27
N ASP A 110 19.50 -4.24 -11.00
CA ASP A 110 19.35 -5.64 -10.55
C ASP A 110 18.14 -6.32 -11.20
N GLN A 111 17.03 -5.60 -11.37
CA GLN A 111 15.83 -6.10 -12.01
C GLN A 111 15.89 -6.10 -13.55
N GLY A 112 17.01 -5.66 -14.14
CA GLY A 112 17.20 -5.60 -15.58
C GLY A 112 16.24 -4.64 -16.29
N ILE A 113 15.83 -3.56 -15.61
CA ILE A 113 14.83 -2.61 -16.13
C ILE A 113 15.28 -1.94 -17.44
N PRO A 114 16.54 -1.48 -17.61
CA PRO A 114 16.99 -0.93 -18.88
C PRO A 114 16.83 -1.90 -20.06
N ASP A 115 17.13 -3.19 -19.85
CA ASP A 115 16.98 -4.23 -20.88
C ASP A 115 15.49 -4.57 -21.12
N ALA A 116 14.67 -4.56 -20.07
CA ALA A 116 13.22 -4.77 -20.18
C ALA A 116 12.56 -3.66 -21.02
N HIS A 117 13.04 -2.43 -20.88
CA HIS A 117 12.60 -1.26 -21.65
C HIS A 117 12.90 -1.34 -23.15
N GLU A 118 13.85 -2.18 -23.58
CA GLU A 118 14.05 -2.47 -25.00
C GLU A 118 12.88 -3.27 -25.60
N THR A 119 12.08 -3.95 -24.75
CA THR A 119 10.91 -4.73 -25.15
C THR A 119 9.61 -3.96 -24.94
N THR A 120 9.43 -3.33 -23.77
CA THR A 120 8.23 -2.55 -23.42
C THR A 120 8.52 -1.58 -22.29
N ARG A 121 7.84 -0.43 -22.26
CA ARG A 121 7.85 0.49 -21.10
C ARG A 121 6.58 0.41 -20.27
N GLY A 122 5.65 -0.47 -20.60
CA GLY A 122 4.34 -0.57 -19.93
C GLY A 122 3.24 0.20 -20.64
N GLU A 123 3.39 0.49 -21.93
CA GLU A 123 2.45 1.33 -22.66
C GLU A 123 1.04 0.71 -22.71
N GLY A 124 0.04 1.56 -22.45
CA GLY A 124 -1.37 1.17 -22.49
C GLY A 124 -1.84 0.40 -21.25
N THR A 125 -1.01 0.29 -20.21
CA THR A 125 -1.43 -0.21 -18.90
C THR A 125 -1.69 0.92 -17.92
N ARG A 126 -2.30 0.56 -16.79
CA ARG A 126 -2.60 1.50 -15.71
C ARG A 126 -2.29 0.90 -14.34
N VAL A 127 -1.62 1.68 -13.49
CA VAL A 127 -1.28 1.31 -12.12
C VAL A 127 -1.90 2.31 -11.13
N ALA A 128 -2.77 1.82 -10.25
CA ALA A 128 -3.26 2.62 -9.13
C ALA A 128 -2.27 2.60 -7.97
N ILE A 129 -1.95 3.77 -7.42
CA ILE A 129 -1.20 3.92 -6.18
C ILE A 129 -2.19 4.28 -5.07
N ILE A 130 -2.48 3.31 -4.20
CA ILE A 130 -3.37 3.50 -3.05
C ILE A 130 -2.51 3.90 -1.86
N ASP A 131 -2.32 5.20 -1.63
CA ASP A 131 -1.33 5.71 -0.68
C ASP A 131 -1.69 7.13 -0.16
N SER A 132 -0.68 7.94 0.16
CA SER A 132 -0.76 9.28 0.77
C SER A 132 -0.97 10.43 -0.23
N GLY A 133 -1.03 10.14 -1.53
CA GLY A 133 -1.11 11.11 -2.61
C GLY A 133 0.14 11.13 -3.47
N ILE A 134 -0.01 11.55 -4.73
CA ILE A 134 1.09 11.66 -5.69
C ILE A 134 1.28 13.13 -6.05
N ALA A 135 2.49 13.67 -5.92
CA ALA A 135 2.85 14.98 -6.46
C ALA A 135 2.98 14.92 -7.98
N SER A 136 1.85 15.09 -8.68
CA SER A 136 1.78 14.99 -10.15
C SER A 136 2.58 16.08 -10.88
N GLY A 137 2.92 17.17 -10.19
CA GLY A 137 3.77 18.25 -10.72
C GLY A 137 5.27 18.03 -10.55
N HIS A 138 5.72 16.94 -9.92
CA HIS A 138 7.15 16.61 -9.87
C HIS A 138 7.67 16.41 -11.31
N PRO A 139 8.84 16.95 -11.71
CA PRO A 139 9.35 16.82 -13.07
C PRO A 139 9.40 15.38 -13.59
N ASP A 140 9.99 14.46 -12.82
CA ASP A 140 10.02 13.02 -13.16
C ASP A 140 8.65 12.30 -13.07
N LEU A 141 7.56 12.98 -12.70
CA LEU A 141 6.19 12.44 -12.75
C LEU A 141 5.29 13.23 -13.72
N GLU A 142 5.83 14.23 -14.40
CA GLU A 142 5.08 15.04 -15.36
C GLU A 142 4.53 14.13 -16.47
N GLY A 143 3.24 14.26 -16.76
CA GLY A 143 2.55 13.43 -17.76
C GLY A 143 2.21 12.00 -17.33
N GLN A 144 2.73 11.51 -16.20
CA GLN A 144 2.54 10.12 -15.77
C GLN A 144 1.21 9.89 -15.03
N VAL A 145 0.70 10.90 -14.31
CA VAL A 145 -0.48 10.77 -13.45
C VAL A 145 -1.77 11.15 -14.18
N ASN A 146 -2.68 10.18 -14.33
CA ASN A 146 -4.02 10.39 -14.87
C ASN A 146 -4.96 10.97 -13.80
N LEU A 147 -5.04 12.31 -13.74
CA LEU A 147 -5.87 13.02 -12.76
C LEU A 147 -7.38 12.85 -13.00
N ASP A 148 -7.82 12.55 -14.22
CA ASP A 148 -9.24 12.33 -14.55
C ASP A 148 -9.81 11.07 -13.89
N LEU A 149 -8.97 10.06 -13.68
CA LEU A 149 -9.33 8.81 -13.02
C LEU A 149 -8.94 8.76 -11.55
N SER A 150 -8.05 9.66 -11.12
CA SER A 150 -7.59 9.76 -9.75
C SER A 150 -8.70 10.21 -8.80
N ARG A 151 -8.64 9.77 -7.54
CA ARG A 151 -9.69 10.05 -6.55
C ARG A 151 -9.16 9.98 -5.12
N SER A 152 -9.55 10.96 -4.30
CA SER A 152 -9.34 10.88 -2.85
C SER A 152 -10.45 10.06 -2.19
N PHE A 153 -10.04 9.15 -1.32
CA PHE A 153 -10.84 8.38 -0.36
C PHE A 153 -10.54 8.76 1.09
N ALA A 154 -9.65 9.74 1.28
CA ALA A 154 -9.36 10.33 2.58
C ALA A 154 -10.50 11.26 3.01
N GLU A 155 -10.79 11.29 4.31
CA GLU A 155 -11.86 12.11 4.89
C GLU A 155 -11.32 13.48 5.34
N ASP A 156 -10.90 14.27 4.37
CA ASP A 156 -10.53 15.67 4.54
C ASP A 156 -10.96 16.50 3.32
N ASP A 157 -10.75 17.81 3.37
CA ASP A 157 -11.13 18.73 2.30
C ASP A 157 -10.06 18.81 1.19
N TYR A 158 -9.05 17.95 1.22
CA TYR A 158 -7.97 17.94 0.24
C TYR A 158 -8.29 17.06 -0.97
N GLY A 159 -7.68 17.38 -2.11
CA GLY A 159 -7.91 16.69 -3.37
C GLY A 159 -6.96 15.51 -3.62
N ILE A 160 -6.53 15.43 -4.88
CA ILE A 160 -5.58 14.48 -5.46
C ILE A 160 -4.47 15.26 -6.17
N GLY A 161 -3.43 14.58 -6.64
CA GLY A 161 -2.40 15.15 -7.51
C GLY A 161 -1.36 16.01 -6.78
N GLU A 162 -1.45 16.06 -5.44
CA GLU A 162 -0.50 16.71 -4.56
C GLU A 162 -0.15 15.81 -3.37
N PRO A 163 1.03 15.97 -2.75
CA PRO A 163 1.49 15.13 -1.65
C PRO A 163 0.87 15.55 -0.31
N TYR A 164 -0.45 15.74 -0.25
CA TYR A 164 -1.15 16.31 0.91
C TYR A 164 -0.87 15.56 2.22
N ALA A 165 -0.77 14.24 2.14
CA ALA A 165 -0.39 13.42 3.28
C ALA A 165 1.09 13.00 3.23
N GLY A 166 1.97 13.80 2.64
CA GLY A 166 3.41 13.56 2.61
C GLY A 166 3.92 12.82 1.37
N THR A 167 5.22 12.55 1.38
CA THR A 167 5.97 12.12 0.19
C THR A 167 5.87 10.63 -0.16
N HIS A 168 5.39 9.78 0.74
CA HIS A 168 5.51 8.32 0.58
C HIS A 168 4.83 7.83 -0.70
N GLY A 169 3.60 8.29 -0.99
CA GLY A 169 2.88 7.94 -2.21
C GLY A 169 3.56 8.44 -3.47
N THR A 170 4.24 9.58 -3.39
CA THR A 170 5.03 10.15 -4.50
C THR A 170 6.27 9.29 -4.78
N HIS A 171 6.99 8.85 -3.75
CA HIS A 171 8.16 7.97 -3.90
C HIS A 171 7.77 6.60 -4.46
N VAL A 172 6.68 6.03 -3.93
CA VAL A 172 6.07 4.78 -4.43
C VAL A 172 5.67 4.91 -5.90
N ALA A 173 5.07 6.04 -6.30
CA ALA A 173 4.68 6.31 -7.67
C ALA A 173 5.87 6.37 -8.62
N GLY A 174 6.96 7.04 -8.23
CA GLY A 174 8.15 7.12 -9.07
C GLY A 174 8.90 5.79 -9.21
N ILE A 175 8.85 4.91 -8.20
CA ILE A 175 9.37 3.53 -8.35
C ILE A 175 8.64 2.81 -9.50
N VAL A 176 7.33 3.01 -9.62
CA VAL A 176 6.54 2.40 -10.69
C VAL A 176 6.80 3.09 -12.02
N ALA A 177 6.68 4.42 -12.10
CA ALA A 177 6.60 5.11 -13.39
C ALA A 177 7.16 6.54 -13.36
N ALA A 178 8.28 6.78 -12.65
CA ALA A 178 9.06 7.98 -12.96
C ALA A 178 9.41 7.98 -14.45
N ASN A 179 9.18 9.11 -15.12
CA ASN A 179 9.35 9.25 -16.56
C ASN A 179 10.82 9.15 -16.97
N ASP A 180 11.04 8.89 -18.25
CA ASP A 180 12.37 8.69 -18.84
C ASP A 180 12.58 9.55 -20.08
N GLU A 181 11.77 10.58 -20.29
CA GLU A 181 11.74 11.36 -21.54
C GLU A 181 12.99 12.24 -21.71
N ASP A 182 13.51 12.81 -20.62
CA ASP A 182 14.59 13.80 -20.64
C ASP A 182 15.98 13.22 -20.31
N GLU A 183 16.08 11.90 -20.07
CA GLU A 183 17.32 11.21 -19.66
C GLU A 183 17.99 11.82 -18.41
N THR A 184 17.21 12.46 -17.54
CA THR A 184 17.63 13.04 -16.26
C THR A 184 16.74 12.53 -15.13
N GLY A 185 17.16 12.74 -13.88
CA GLY A 185 16.43 12.29 -12.71
C GLY A 185 16.49 10.77 -12.54
N VAL A 186 15.42 10.20 -11.99
CA VAL A 186 15.26 8.76 -11.79
C VAL A 186 14.30 8.16 -12.81
N VAL A 187 14.44 6.86 -13.07
CA VAL A 187 13.53 6.11 -13.94
C VAL A 187 12.66 5.11 -13.16
N GLY A 188 11.39 5.00 -13.55
CA GLY A 188 10.46 4.00 -13.02
C GLY A 188 10.64 2.62 -13.65
N SER A 189 10.07 1.59 -13.04
CA SER A 189 10.08 0.26 -13.62
C SER A 189 9.29 0.18 -14.93
N ALA A 190 8.18 0.91 -15.04
CA ALA A 190 7.27 0.95 -16.18
C ALA A 190 6.90 2.40 -16.55
N PRO A 191 7.82 3.21 -17.10
CA PRO A 191 7.61 4.64 -17.38
C PRO A 191 6.56 4.93 -18.47
N GLY A 192 6.07 3.91 -19.19
CA GLY A 192 5.00 4.03 -20.17
C GLY A 192 3.59 3.76 -19.61
N THR A 193 3.46 3.37 -18.33
CA THR A 193 2.15 3.11 -17.72
C THR A 193 1.51 4.38 -17.20
N GLU A 194 0.18 4.49 -17.26
CA GLU A 194 -0.52 5.57 -16.56
C GLU A 194 -0.60 5.29 -15.06
N LEU A 195 -0.24 6.27 -14.22
CA LEU A 195 -0.49 6.23 -12.78
C LEU A 195 -1.88 6.77 -12.44
N VAL A 196 -2.51 6.20 -11.42
CA VAL A 196 -3.74 6.75 -10.82
C VAL A 196 -3.53 6.98 -9.33
N ASP A 197 -3.67 8.24 -8.90
CA ASP A 197 -3.58 8.66 -7.50
C ASP A 197 -4.88 8.31 -6.76
N LEU A 198 -4.83 7.28 -5.92
CA LEU A 198 -5.93 6.88 -5.05
C LEU A 198 -5.57 7.18 -3.58
N ARG A 199 -5.56 8.46 -3.21
CA ARG A 199 -5.22 8.90 -1.86
C ARG A 199 -6.18 8.35 -0.80
N VAL A 200 -5.66 7.71 0.24
CA VAL A 200 -6.43 7.12 1.35
C VAL A 200 -6.09 7.72 2.73
N SER A 201 -4.96 8.41 2.84
CA SER A 201 -4.51 9.05 4.08
C SER A 201 -4.88 10.53 4.10
N THR A 202 -5.38 11.00 5.24
CA THR A 202 -5.66 12.43 5.41
C THR A 202 -4.38 13.25 5.55
N ALA A 203 -4.44 14.53 5.18
CA ALA A 203 -3.34 15.47 5.40
C ALA A 203 -3.14 15.73 6.89
N ASN A 204 -1.89 15.95 7.29
CA ASN A 204 -1.55 16.38 8.65
C ASN A 204 -0.78 17.73 8.64
N PRO A 205 -1.47 18.87 8.42
CA PRO A 205 -0.83 20.18 8.31
C PRO A 205 -0.16 20.65 9.61
N ALA A 206 -0.52 20.05 10.76
CA ALA A 206 0.02 20.37 12.07
C ALA A 206 1.39 19.72 12.37
N SER A 207 1.99 19.01 11.41
CA SER A 207 3.36 18.50 11.53
C SER A 207 4.35 19.66 11.68
N SER A 208 4.83 19.88 12.90
CA SER A 208 5.76 20.97 13.26
C SER A 208 7.23 20.62 13.07
N ASP A 209 7.56 19.37 12.71
CA ASP A 209 8.94 18.94 12.46
C ASP A 209 9.25 19.15 10.97
N ARG A 210 9.90 20.28 10.66
CA ARG A 210 10.15 20.75 9.28
C ARG A 210 11.59 20.49 8.78
N ASN A 211 12.38 19.68 9.50
CA ASN A 211 13.84 19.64 9.31
C ASN A 211 14.42 18.33 8.72
N ASP A 212 13.62 17.28 8.53
CA ASP A 212 13.93 16.07 7.73
C ASP A 212 12.77 15.83 6.76
N LEU A 213 12.85 14.94 5.75
CA LEU A 213 11.63 14.47 5.02
C LEU A 213 10.67 13.93 6.08
N PRO A 214 9.68 14.71 6.54
CA PRO A 214 9.23 14.48 7.88
C PRO A 214 8.23 13.32 7.81
N PRO A 215 8.43 12.27 8.64
CA PRO A 215 7.62 11.05 8.59
C PRO A 215 6.16 11.26 9.07
N ASP A 216 5.75 12.52 9.26
CA ASP A 216 4.61 12.92 10.10
C ASP A 216 3.50 13.64 9.32
N TYR A 217 3.59 13.84 8.00
CA TYR A 217 2.45 14.36 7.22
C TYR A 217 1.32 13.34 7.01
N TRP A 218 1.55 12.07 7.39
CA TRP A 218 0.52 11.03 7.41
C TRP A 218 -0.53 11.32 8.49
N GLY A 219 -1.74 11.63 8.04
CA GLY A 219 -2.93 11.68 8.88
C GLY A 219 -3.52 10.30 9.10
N ASP A 220 -4.84 10.27 9.22
CA ASP A 220 -5.58 9.04 9.48
C ASP A 220 -5.88 8.29 8.19
N THR A 221 -5.88 6.97 8.27
CA THR A 221 -6.31 6.08 7.20
C THR A 221 -7.34 5.10 7.73
N TYR A 222 -8.49 5.01 7.06
CA TYR A 222 -9.51 4.01 7.36
C TYR A 222 -9.35 2.80 6.45
N TYR A 223 -9.41 1.60 7.01
CA TYR A 223 -9.26 0.39 6.20
C TYR A 223 -10.39 0.23 5.18
N GLY A 224 -11.62 0.64 5.52
CA GLY A 224 -12.74 0.70 4.58
C GLY A 224 -12.47 1.60 3.37
N SER A 225 -11.72 2.69 3.54
CA SER A 225 -11.32 3.58 2.44
C SER A 225 -10.29 2.91 1.52
N VAL A 226 -9.34 2.15 2.08
CA VAL A 226 -8.39 1.33 1.33
C VAL A 226 -9.11 0.27 0.49
N LEU A 227 -10.08 -0.43 1.09
CA LEU A 227 -10.88 -1.43 0.38
C LEU A 227 -11.72 -0.80 -0.74
N ALA A 228 -12.30 0.37 -0.50
CA ALA A 228 -13.05 1.11 -1.52
C ALA A 228 -12.15 1.57 -2.67
N ALA A 229 -10.94 2.05 -2.39
CA ALA A 229 -9.96 2.42 -3.40
C ALA A 229 -9.54 1.21 -4.26
N LEU A 230 -9.34 0.04 -3.65
CA LEU A 230 -9.02 -1.20 -4.39
C LEU A 230 -10.17 -1.66 -5.29
N VAL A 231 -11.42 -1.59 -4.81
CA VAL A 231 -12.59 -1.90 -5.65
C VAL A 231 -12.70 -0.92 -6.82
N TYR A 232 -12.47 0.37 -6.56
CA TYR A 232 -12.49 1.41 -7.60
C TYR A 232 -11.38 1.20 -8.64
N ALA A 233 -10.14 0.91 -8.22
CA ALA A 233 -9.03 0.58 -9.13
C ALA A 233 -9.40 -0.55 -10.09
N ALA A 234 -10.06 -1.59 -9.58
CA ALA A 234 -10.56 -2.69 -10.40
C ALA A 234 -11.71 -2.28 -11.34
N GLU A 235 -12.58 -1.36 -10.91
CA GLU A 235 -13.69 -0.87 -11.72
C GLU A 235 -13.24 0.01 -12.89
N ILE A 236 -12.20 0.84 -12.68
CA ILE A 236 -11.61 1.66 -13.75
C ILE A 236 -10.58 0.91 -14.61
N GLY A 237 -10.43 -0.40 -14.37
CA GLY A 237 -9.60 -1.29 -15.19
C GLY A 237 -8.09 -1.06 -15.03
N CYS A 238 -7.60 -0.76 -13.83
CA CYS A 238 -6.17 -0.79 -13.59
C CYS A 238 -5.62 -2.21 -13.72
N ASP A 239 -4.47 -2.39 -14.35
CA ASP A 239 -3.75 -3.67 -14.43
C ASP A 239 -3.09 -4.02 -13.09
N ALA A 240 -2.62 -3.00 -12.37
CA ALA A 240 -2.11 -3.15 -11.02
C ALA A 240 -2.75 -2.15 -10.03
N ALA A 241 -2.87 -2.57 -8.78
CA ALA A 241 -3.17 -1.69 -7.65
C ALA A 241 -2.14 -1.92 -6.54
N ASN A 242 -1.28 -0.93 -6.31
CA ASN A 242 -0.23 -1.03 -5.31
C ASN A 242 -0.70 -0.49 -3.96
N LEU A 243 -0.52 -1.31 -2.92
CA LEU A 243 -0.80 -1.00 -1.53
C LEU A 243 0.49 -1.09 -0.72
N SER A 244 1.25 -0.01 -0.71
CA SER A 244 2.45 0.15 0.14
C SER A 244 2.10 0.47 1.60
N LEU A 245 1.06 -0.17 2.12
CA LEU A 245 0.47 0.02 3.45
C LEU A 245 -0.01 -1.31 4.02
N GLY A 246 0.17 -1.50 5.33
CA GLY A 246 -0.19 -2.74 6.00
C GLY A 246 -0.36 -2.58 7.51
N TRP A 247 -1.24 -3.39 8.08
CA TRP A 247 -1.49 -3.49 9.51
C TRP A 247 -1.80 -4.93 9.93
N THR A 248 -1.36 -5.29 11.12
CA THR A 248 -1.66 -6.59 11.76
C THR A 248 -2.74 -6.42 12.81
N TRP A 249 -3.69 -7.36 12.84
CA TRP A 249 -4.78 -7.37 13.81
C TRP A 249 -5.25 -8.78 14.11
N ASN A 250 -5.68 -9.01 15.36
CA ASN A 250 -6.18 -10.29 15.82
C ASN A 250 -7.68 -10.48 15.50
N MET A 251 -8.00 -10.58 14.20
CA MET A 251 -9.39 -10.67 13.72
C MET A 251 -10.16 -11.88 14.24
N ARG A 252 -9.47 -12.96 14.65
CA ARG A 252 -10.12 -14.17 15.18
C ARG A 252 -10.48 -14.06 16.65
N GLU A 253 -9.61 -13.50 17.49
CA GLU A 253 -9.93 -13.27 18.90
C GLU A 253 -11.10 -12.29 19.07
N GLU A 254 -11.22 -11.34 18.16
CA GLU A 254 -12.34 -10.39 18.12
C GLU A 254 -13.64 -11.01 17.59
N GLY A 255 -13.62 -12.25 17.08
CA GLY A 255 -14.79 -12.96 16.58
C GLY A 255 -15.20 -12.65 15.14
N TRP A 256 -14.41 -11.84 14.42
CA TRP A 256 -14.74 -11.31 13.09
C TRP A 256 -14.10 -12.05 11.92
N GLY A 257 -13.26 -13.06 12.17
CA GLY A 257 -12.49 -13.74 11.11
C GLY A 257 -13.32 -14.31 9.94
N ARG A 258 -14.59 -14.69 10.15
CA ARG A 258 -15.48 -15.11 9.04
C ARG A 258 -15.91 -13.94 8.16
N PHE A 259 -16.21 -12.79 8.77
CA PHE A 259 -16.61 -11.59 8.06
C PHE A 259 -15.46 -11.11 7.17
N TRP A 260 -14.28 -10.93 7.75
CA TRP A 260 -13.09 -10.48 7.04
C TRP A 260 -12.65 -11.45 5.94
N GLY A 261 -12.66 -12.76 6.22
CA GLY A 261 -12.41 -13.76 5.18
C GLY A 261 -13.37 -13.64 3.99
N SER A 262 -14.64 -13.30 4.23
CA SER A 262 -15.61 -13.04 3.16
C SER A 262 -15.38 -11.69 2.46
N VAL A 263 -14.92 -10.66 3.15
CA VAL A 263 -14.59 -9.35 2.57
C VAL A 263 -13.39 -9.47 1.63
N HIS A 264 -12.27 -9.97 2.14
CA HIS A 264 -11.04 -10.15 1.36
C HIS A 264 -11.24 -11.08 0.16
N GLN A 265 -12.00 -12.16 0.34
CA GLN A 265 -12.32 -13.06 -0.77
C GLN A 265 -13.19 -12.39 -1.84
N ARG A 266 -14.18 -11.57 -1.47
CA ARG A 266 -15.03 -10.87 -2.46
C ARG A 266 -14.24 -9.85 -3.25
N ILE A 267 -13.49 -8.98 -2.55
CA ILE A 267 -12.72 -7.90 -3.16
C ILE A 267 -11.61 -8.46 -4.04
N GLY A 268 -10.79 -9.39 -3.53
CA GLY A 268 -9.69 -9.94 -4.30
C GLY A 268 -10.15 -10.77 -5.51
N ASN A 269 -11.29 -11.48 -5.41
CA ASN A 269 -11.89 -12.12 -6.57
C ASN A 269 -12.44 -11.12 -7.59
N TYR A 270 -12.97 -9.98 -7.14
CA TYR A 270 -13.46 -8.93 -8.02
C TYR A 270 -12.30 -8.26 -8.77
N ALA A 271 -11.23 -7.88 -8.06
CA ALA A 271 -10.02 -7.33 -8.68
C ALA A 271 -9.46 -8.26 -9.75
N ARG A 272 -9.23 -9.54 -9.42
CA ARG A 272 -8.71 -10.54 -10.37
C ARG A 272 -9.61 -10.75 -11.58
N ARG A 273 -10.93 -10.76 -11.40
CA ARG A 273 -11.89 -10.93 -12.51
C ARG A 273 -11.89 -9.74 -13.46
N ASN A 274 -11.58 -8.55 -12.97
CA ASN A 274 -11.45 -7.34 -13.77
C ASN A 274 -10.03 -7.11 -14.32
N GLY A 275 -9.10 -8.04 -14.09
CA GLY A 275 -7.74 -7.96 -14.63
C GLY A 275 -6.73 -7.30 -13.70
N THR A 276 -7.15 -6.77 -12.56
CA THR A 276 -6.27 -6.06 -11.61
C THR A 276 -5.52 -7.03 -10.71
N VAL A 277 -4.19 -6.97 -10.74
CA VAL A 277 -3.30 -7.57 -9.75
C VAL A 277 -3.05 -6.56 -8.64
N HIS A 278 -3.39 -6.89 -7.40
CA HIS A 278 -3.07 -6.01 -6.27
C HIS A 278 -1.82 -6.51 -5.55
N THR A 279 -0.90 -5.59 -5.27
CA THR A 279 0.38 -5.85 -4.59
C THR A 279 0.36 -5.22 -3.21
N HIS A 280 0.96 -5.88 -2.23
CA HIS A 280 0.97 -5.43 -0.85
C HIS A 280 2.37 -5.49 -0.25
N ALA A 281 2.73 -4.46 0.51
CA ALA A 281 3.87 -4.53 1.42
C ALA A 281 3.60 -5.54 2.55
N SER A 282 4.55 -6.43 2.85
CA SER A 282 4.37 -7.45 3.91
C SER A 282 4.52 -6.90 5.33
N GLY A 283 5.12 -5.72 5.51
CA GLY A 283 5.38 -5.10 6.80
C GLY A 283 6.86 -5.02 7.17
N ASN A 284 7.17 -4.15 8.13
CA ASN A 284 8.55 -3.74 8.46
C ASN A 284 8.97 -4.11 9.89
N TRP A 285 8.41 -5.20 10.46
CA TRP A 285 8.60 -5.57 11.86
C TRP A 285 9.58 -6.73 12.08
N GLY A 286 10.10 -7.33 11.01
CA GLY A 286 10.96 -8.53 11.08
C GLY A 286 10.24 -9.77 11.62
N GLU A 287 8.92 -9.71 11.73
CA GLU A 287 8.12 -10.76 12.34
C GLU A 287 7.73 -11.85 11.34
N SER A 288 7.42 -13.04 11.87
CA SER A 288 6.94 -14.16 11.07
C SER A 288 5.42 -14.19 10.99
N LEU A 289 4.88 -14.03 9.79
CA LEU A 289 3.47 -14.25 9.48
C LEU A 289 3.07 -15.75 9.55
N GLN A 290 4.04 -16.66 9.67
CA GLN A 290 3.80 -18.10 9.60
C GLN A 290 3.16 -18.68 10.88
N PHE A 291 3.22 -17.99 12.02
CA PHE A 291 2.95 -18.59 13.33
C PHE A 291 1.78 -18.02 14.13
N ASN A 292 1.04 -17.06 13.60
CA ASN A 292 -0.13 -16.56 14.30
C ASN A 292 -1.41 -16.87 13.52
N ARG A 293 -1.98 -18.07 13.74
CA ARG A 293 -3.25 -18.48 13.11
C ARG A 293 -4.43 -17.57 13.47
N ASP A 294 -4.25 -16.71 14.47
CA ASP A 294 -5.29 -15.84 15.03
C ASP A 294 -5.10 -14.35 14.63
N GLU A 295 -3.90 -13.95 14.20
CA GLU A 295 -3.66 -12.67 13.54
C GLU A 295 -3.90 -12.76 12.04
N THR A 296 -4.56 -11.74 11.51
CA THR A 296 -4.67 -11.50 10.08
C THR A 296 -3.85 -10.26 9.79
N ASP A 297 -3.13 -10.28 8.67
CA ASP A 297 -2.43 -9.12 8.17
C ASP A 297 -3.26 -8.54 7.01
N SER A 298 -3.42 -7.21 6.93
CA SER A 298 -4.17 -6.57 5.86
C SER A 298 -3.59 -6.83 4.47
N SER A 299 -2.32 -7.23 4.38
CA SER A 299 -1.63 -7.68 3.16
C SER A 299 -2.06 -9.06 2.68
N GLN A 300 -2.70 -9.89 3.52
CA GLN A 300 -3.14 -11.25 3.16
C GLN A 300 -4.49 -11.27 2.42
N THR A 301 -4.77 -10.23 1.62
CA THR A 301 -6.00 -10.17 0.82
C THR A 301 -5.98 -11.27 -0.24
N ALA A 302 -7.07 -12.02 -0.34
CA ALA A 302 -7.12 -13.21 -1.18
C ALA A 302 -6.87 -12.88 -2.65
N GLY A 303 -5.77 -13.38 -3.22
CA GLY A 303 -5.49 -13.25 -4.64
C GLY A 303 -4.65 -12.04 -5.04
N GLY A 304 -4.06 -11.34 -4.06
CA GLY A 304 -2.98 -10.37 -4.26
C GLY A 304 -1.61 -11.03 -4.28
N ILE A 305 -0.57 -10.18 -4.33
CA ILE A 305 0.83 -10.55 -4.11
C ILE A 305 1.30 -9.86 -2.83
N THR A 306 1.58 -10.62 -1.78
CA THR A 306 2.27 -10.10 -0.59
C THR A 306 3.78 -10.10 -0.84
N THR A 307 4.40 -8.93 -0.71
CA THR A 307 5.79 -8.66 -1.11
C THR A 307 6.66 -8.35 0.11
N SER A 308 7.73 -9.13 0.29
CA SER A 308 8.82 -8.85 1.22
C SER A 308 9.92 -8.01 0.57
N ALA A 309 10.80 -7.43 1.38
CA ALA A 309 11.88 -6.57 0.94
C ALA A 309 13.24 -7.28 0.96
N THR A 310 14.04 -6.97 -0.06
CA THR A 310 15.48 -7.25 -0.13
C THR A 310 16.28 -5.96 -0.34
N GLY A 311 17.58 -6.00 -0.11
CA GLY A 311 18.47 -4.92 -0.47
C GLY A 311 19.94 -5.28 -0.27
N PRO A 312 20.85 -4.62 -1.01
CA PRO A 312 22.28 -4.86 -0.88
C PRO A 312 22.80 -4.35 0.47
N ILE A 313 24.04 -4.72 0.78
CA ILE A 313 24.81 -4.05 1.83
C ILE A 313 26.08 -3.52 1.19
N GLY A 314 26.42 -2.26 1.45
CA GLY A 314 27.65 -1.64 0.98
C GLY A 314 27.64 -1.32 -0.51
N PHE A 315 26.49 -0.95 -1.07
CA PHE A 315 26.41 -0.51 -2.46
C PHE A 315 27.22 0.77 -2.68
N ASP A 316 28.11 0.73 -3.67
CA ASP A 316 28.89 1.88 -4.13
C ASP A 316 28.42 2.29 -5.55
N PRO A 317 27.71 3.42 -5.70
CA PRO A 317 27.22 3.88 -6.99
C PRO A 317 28.34 4.24 -7.98
N GLY A 318 29.56 4.49 -7.50
CA GLY A 318 30.72 4.79 -8.36
C GLY A 318 31.32 3.57 -9.04
N THR A 319 31.10 2.36 -8.48
CA THR A 319 31.66 1.11 -8.99
C THR A 319 30.61 0.08 -9.38
N GLY A 320 29.39 0.19 -8.83
CA GLY A 320 28.33 -0.81 -8.94
C GLY A 320 28.55 -2.04 -8.04
N GLU A 321 29.57 -2.03 -7.17
CA GLU A 321 29.89 -3.14 -6.28
C GLU A 321 29.04 -3.09 -5.00
N TYR A 322 28.86 -4.25 -4.37
CA TYR A 322 28.18 -4.44 -3.09
C TYR A 322 28.86 -5.57 -2.30
N ASP A 323 28.82 -5.49 -0.97
CA ASP A 323 29.34 -6.52 -0.06
C ASP A 323 28.37 -7.71 0.06
N GLU A 324 27.06 -7.43 0.11
CA GLU A 324 25.98 -8.41 0.04
C GLU A 324 25.05 -8.08 -1.13
N PRO A 325 24.48 -9.09 -1.82
CA PRO A 325 23.76 -8.89 -3.06
C PRO A 325 22.39 -8.21 -2.88
N PRO A 326 21.84 -7.58 -3.94
CA PRO A 326 20.51 -6.95 -3.93
C PRO A 326 19.35 -7.85 -3.49
N TYR A 327 19.47 -9.16 -3.74
CA TYR A 327 18.49 -10.16 -3.32
C TYR A 327 18.63 -10.58 -1.85
N ALA A 328 19.61 -10.07 -1.09
CA ALA A 328 19.74 -10.36 0.33
C ALA A 328 18.49 -9.87 1.11
N PRO A 329 17.89 -10.69 2.00
CA PRO A 329 16.69 -10.27 2.72
C PRO A 329 16.96 -9.07 3.61
N SER A 330 16.08 -8.07 3.56
CA SER A 330 16.23 -6.89 4.41
C SER A 330 15.99 -7.23 5.87
N THR A 331 16.77 -6.68 6.79
CA THR A 331 16.73 -7.04 8.22
C THR A 331 15.37 -6.80 8.88
N TYR A 332 14.61 -5.83 8.40
CA TYR A 332 13.30 -5.44 8.89
C TYR A 332 12.14 -6.21 8.23
N THR A 333 12.37 -6.98 7.17
CA THR A 333 11.26 -7.50 6.35
C THR A 333 10.43 -8.51 7.13
N THR A 334 9.13 -8.25 7.23
CA THR A 334 8.17 -9.26 7.67
C THR A 334 8.17 -10.41 6.66
N HIS A 335 8.15 -11.65 7.16
CA HIS A 335 8.41 -12.86 6.37
C HIS A 335 7.50 -14.03 6.76
N GLY A 336 7.47 -15.11 5.97
CA GLY A 336 6.74 -16.32 6.36
C GLY A 336 6.43 -17.25 5.20
N VAL A 337 6.74 -18.54 5.36
CA VAL A 337 6.42 -19.54 4.32
C VAL A 337 4.92 -19.66 4.15
N GLY A 338 4.43 -19.34 2.96
CA GLY A 338 3.02 -19.36 2.60
C GLY A 338 2.25 -18.10 2.96
N ALA A 339 2.91 -17.08 3.52
CA ALA A 339 2.38 -15.73 3.68
C ALA A 339 2.98 -14.76 2.66
N ILE A 340 4.27 -14.92 2.33
CA ILE A 340 4.92 -14.18 1.25
C ILE A 340 4.66 -14.87 -0.09
N ASP A 341 4.37 -14.07 -1.12
CA ASP A 341 4.27 -14.52 -2.51
C ASP A 341 5.56 -14.29 -3.29
N LEU A 342 6.14 -13.09 -3.19
CA LEU A 342 7.38 -12.66 -3.85
C LEU A 342 8.25 -11.81 -2.91
N ALA A 343 9.55 -11.77 -3.16
CA ALA A 343 10.45 -10.75 -2.63
C ALA A 343 10.86 -9.79 -3.75
N ALA A 344 11.11 -8.52 -3.43
CA ALA A 344 11.57 -7.53 -4.40
C ALA A 344 12.46 -6.46 -3.72
N PRO A 345 13.23 -5.67 -4.50
CA PRO A 345 14.04 -4.57 -3.97
C PRO A 345 13.24 -3.57 -3.11
N GLY A 346 13.55 -3.52 -1.82
CA GLY A 346 12.96 -2.58 -0.87
C GLY A 346 13.99 -1.79 -0.06
N GLY A 347 15.28 -2.05 -0.23
CA GLY A 347 16.37 -1.39 0.48
C GLY A 347 16.70 -2.03 1.82
N GLN A 348 17.85 -1.71 2.41
CA GLN A 348 18.32 -2.35 3.64
C GLN A 348 17.93 -1.60 4.92
N GLY A 349 17.74 -0.29 4.87
CA GLY A 349 17.48 0.54 6.06
C GLY A 349 18.65 0.55 7.06
N GLY A 350 19.86 0.31 6.56
CA GLY A 350 21.10 0.18 7.33
C GLY A 350 21.86 1.49 7.48
N GLU A 351 23.19 1.39 7.59
CA GLU A 351 24.07 2.55 7.80
C GLU A 351 24.24 3.44 6.56
N SER A 352 24.27 2.85 5.35
CA SER A 352 24.48 3.56 4.09
C SER A 352 23.16 3.85 3.38
N GLU A 353 22.86 5.11 3.07
CA GLU A 353 21.69 5.51 2.25
C GLU A 353 21.68 4.93 0.84
N TYR A 354 22.85 4.64 0.28
CA TYR A 354 22.95 3.99 -1.02
C TYR A 354 22.40 2.56 -1.04
N ASP A 355 22.27 1.91 0.12
CA ASP A 355 21.65 0.57 0.22
C ASP A 355 20.10 0.64 0.17
N ASP A 356 19.51 1.84 0.17
CA ASP A 356 18.07 2.08 0.08
C ASP A 356 17.64 2.40 -1.35
N VAL A 357 16.33 2.52 -1.57
CA VAL A 357 15.78 2.82 -2.90
C VAL A 357 15.73 4.33 -3.11
N LEU A 358 16.49 4.82 -4.09
CA LEU A 358 16.40 6.21 -4.55
C LEU A 358 15.17 6.41 -5.41
N ASN A 359 14.37 7.42 -5.09
CA ASN A 359 13.32 7.88 -5.99
C ASN A 359 12.87 9.32 -5.68
N VAL A 360 11.92 9.80 -6.46
CA VAL A 360 11.29 11.12 -6.31
C VAL A 360 10.66 11.29 -4.93
N THR A 361 10.67 12.52 -4.44
CA THR A 361 10.06 12.94 -3.18
C THR A 361 9.39 14.27 -3.35
N ALA A 362 8.36 14.52 -2.53
CA ALA A 362 7.68 15.80 -2.50
C ALA A 362 7.23 16.12 -1.08
N THR A 363 7.78 17.18 -0.52
CA THR A 363 7.46 17.65 0.83
C THR A 363 6.36 18.70 0.75
N PRO A 364 5.14 18.44 1.27
CA PRO A 364 4.07 19.42 1.23
C PRO A 364 4.36 20.60 2.18
N ILE A 365 3.98 21.80 1.74
CA ILE A 365 4.11 23.04 2.51
C ILE A 365 2.72 23.50 2.87
N PHE A 366 2.46 23.63 4.18
CA PHE A 366 1.21 24.17 4.71
C PHE A 366 1.47 25.48 5.46
N SER A 367 0.50 26.40 5.39
CA SER A 367 0.45 27.57 6.27
C SER A 367 0.18 27.15 7.72
N ASP A 368 0.37 28.06 8.67
CA ASP A 368 0.06 27.79 10.09
C ASP A 368 -1.44 27.54 10.34
N ASP A 369 -2.30 28.05 9.44
CA ASP A 369 -3.75 27.80 9.45
C ASP A 369 -4.14 26.50 8.72
N GLY A 370 -3.15 25.76 8.22
CA GLY A 370 -3.32 24.49 7.53
C GLY A 370 -3.86 24.63 6.12
N GLU A 371 -3.54 25.70 5.40
CA GLU A 371 -3.81 25.78 3.95
C GLU A 371 -2.59 25.32 3.16
N TYR A 372 -2.79 24.49 2.14
CA TYR A 372 -1.72 24.02 1.26
C TYR A 372 -1.13 25.17 0.42
N GLN A 373 0.19 25.29 0.40
CA GLN A 373 0.95 26.37 -0.27
C GLN A 373 1.82 25.87 -1.43
N GLY A 374 1.79 24.58 -1.74
CA GLY A 374 2.66 23.91 -2.71
C GLY A 374 3.52 22.83 -2.06
N ALA A 375 4.46 22.29 -2.82
CA ALA A 375 5.40 21.27 -2.35
C ALA A 375 6.82 21.58 -2.84
N GLU A 376 7.79 21.12 -2.07
CA GLU A 376 9.19 21.08 -2.46
C GLU A 376 9.49 19.70 -3.06
N TYR A 377 9.88 19.68 -4.33
CA TYR A 377 10.27 18.48 -5.07
C TYR A 377 11.76 18.18 -4.90
N GLY A 378 12.14 16.92 -5.08
CA GLY A 378 13.52 16.47 -4.97
C GLY A 378 13.60 14.95 -4.87
N TYR A 379 14.74 14.42 -4.43
CA TYR A 379 14.97 12.98 -4.36
C TYR A 379 15.25 12.52 -2.93
N GLY A 380 15.01 11.24 -2.67
CA GLY A 380 15.29 10.64 -1.37
C GLY A 380 15.45 9.13 -1.39
N TRP A 381 16.17 8.66 -0.39
CA TRP A 381 16.48 7.27 -0.11
C TRP A 381 15.49 6.72 0.91
N LEU A 382 14.68 5.75 0.51
CA LEU A 382 13.74 5.09 1.41
C LEU A 382 13.97 3.57 1.46
N ALA A 383 13.84 3.01 2.65
CA ALA A 383 13.79 1.57 2.86
C ALA A 383 12.44 1.13 3.41
N GLY A 384 11.90 0.05 2.86
CA GLY A 384 10.72 -0.63 3.38
C GLY A 384 10.15 -1.64 2.41
N THR A 385 9.29 -2.52 2.91
CA THR A 385 8.41 -3.34 2.05
C THR A 385 7.47 -2.48 1.20
N SER A 386 7.24 -1.23 1.62
CA SER A 386 6.61 -0.16 0.84
C SER A 386 7.34 0.19 -0.47
N MET A 387 8.65 -0.03 -0.55
CA MET A 387 9.45 0.20 -1.76
C MET A 387 9.53 -1.07 -2.62
N ALA A 388 9.40 -2.26 -2.00
CA ALA A 388 9.38 -3.54 -2.70
C ALA A 388 8.06 -3.81 -3.45
N ALA A 389 6.92 -3.54 -2.81
CA ALA A 389 5.60 -3.73 -3.43
C ALA A 389 5.42 -3.01 -4.79
N PRO A 390 5.84 -1.73 -4.97
CA PRO A 390 5.72 -1.05 -6.25
C PRO A 390 6.65 -1.61 -7.34
N GLN A 391 7.77 -2.25 -7.00
CA GLN A 391 8.58 -2.97 -8.01
C GLN A 391 7.76 -4.06 -8.70
N VAL A 392 6.99 -4.82 -7.89
CA VAL A 392 6.09 -5.86 -8.41
C VAL A 392 4.95 -5.24 -9.23
N ALA A 393 4.40 -4.09 -8.80
CA ALA A 393 3.36 -3.39 -9.56
C ALA A 393 3.88 -2.91 -10.93
N GLY A 394 5.12 -2.40 -10.99
CA GLY A 394 5.80 -2.08 -12.24
C GLY A 394 5.99 -3.30 -13.13
N ALA A 395 6.44 -4.43 -12.57
CA ALA A 395 6.57 -5.68 -13.32
C ALA A 395 5.21 -6.19 -13.87
N VAL A 396 4.12 -6.03 -13.11
CA VAL A 396 2.76 -6.32 -13.59
C VAL A 396 2.44 -5.47 -14.83
N ALA A 397 2.71 -4.17 -14.79
CA ALA A 397 2.47 -3.25 -15.91
C ALA A 397 3.28 -3.65 -17.16
N LEU A 398 4.58 -3.92 -17.01
CA LEU A 398 5.42 -4.39 -18.12
C LEU A 398 4.87 -5.68 -18.74
N VAL A 399 4.58 -6.71 -17.94
CA VAL A 399 4.05 -7.99 -18.45
C VAL A 399 2.65 -7.85 -19.07
N ALA A 400 1.79 -7.01 -18.48
CA ALA A 400 0.44 -6.77 -19.00
C ALA A 400 0.48 -6.06 -20.36
N SER A 401 1.40 -5.10 -20.55
CA SER A 401 1.51 -4.31 -21.79
C SER A 401 1.84 -5.15 -23.03
N ILE A 402 2.68 -6.20 -22.88
CA ILE A 402 3.08 -7.09 -23.99
C ILE A 402 1.89 -7.86 -24.55
N SER A 403 0.97 -8.24 -23.67
CA SER A 403 -0.08 -9.21 -24.00
C SER A 403 -1.46 -8.58 -24.21
N GLN A 404 -1.68 -7.31 -23.81
CA GLN A 404 -2.89 -6.46 -23.92
C GLN A 404 -4.25 -7.13 -23.58
N ARG A 405 -4.25 -8.41 -23.17
CA ARG A 405 -5.41 -9.29 -22.93
C ARG A 405 -5.11 -10.37 -21.88
N SER A 406 -3.99 -10.30 -21.18
CA SER A 406 -3.72 -11.25 -20.09
C SER A 406 -4.65 -10.97 -18.93
N ASN A 407 -5.29 -12.00 -18.40
CA ASN A 407 -5.98 -11.88 -17.13
C ASN A 407 -4.94 -11.82 -15.99
N ALA A 408 -5.29 -11.18 -14.86
CA ALA A 408 -4.46 -11.11 -13.64
C ALA A 408 -3.83 -12.46 -13.25
N ASN A 409 -4.59 -13.54 -13.48
CA ASN A 409 -4.19 -14.94 -13.50
C ASN A 409 -2.79 -15.21 -14.07
N GLN A 410 -2.69 -14.88 -15.36
CA GLN A 410 -1.57 -15.15 -16.22
C GLN A 410 -0.38 -14.29 -15.84
N VAL A 411 -0.60 -12.99 -15.59
CA VAL A 411 0.47 -12.08 -15.15
C VAL A 411 1.11 -12.57 -13.85
N MET A 412 0.31 -12.87 -12.83
CA MET A 412 0.84 -13.42 -11.57
C MET A 412 1.58 -14.75 -11.76
N ASN A 413 1.14 -15.59 -12.70
CA ASN A 413 1.82 -16.86 -12.99
C ASN A 413 3.13 -16.67 -13.77
N VAL A 414 3.24 -15.65 -14.61
CA VAL A 414 4.51 -15.25 -15.23
C VAL A 414 5.49 -14.84 -14.13
N LEU A 415 5.13 -13.82 -13.34
CA LEU A 415 5.99 -13.31 -12.26
C LEU A 415 6.47 -14.41 -11.30
N ARG A 416 5.58 -15.32 -10.90
CA ARG A 416 5.92 -16.42 -9.98
C ARG A 416 6.77 -17.53 -10.58
N ARG A 417 6.71 -17.75 -11.90
CA ARG A 417 7.48 -18.85 -12.52
C ARG A 417 8.87 -18.41 -12.96
N THR A 418 9.04 -17.12 -13.24
CA THR A 418 10.31 -16.52 -13.65
C THR A 418 11.12 -16.05 -12.45
N ALA A 419 10.47 -15.75 -11.32
CA ALA A 419 11.14 -15.48 -10.06
C ALA A 419 12.03 -16.66 -9.60
N GLU A 420 13.17 -16.32 -9.01
CA GLU A 420 14.18 -17.29 -8.57
C GLU A 420 14.34 -17.25 -7.06
N THR A 421 14.48 -18.41 -6.40
CA THR A 421 14.77 -18.44 -4.96
C THR A 421 16.27 -18.60 -4.73
N PRO A 422 16.96 -17.61 -4.14
CA PRO A 422 18.37 -17.72 -3.79
C PRO A 422 18.61 -18.90 -2.85
N SER A 423 19.64 -19.69 -3.12
CA SER A 423 19.92 -20.93 -2.37
C SER A 423 20.56 -20.66 -1.00
N GLU A 424 21.14 -19.47 -0.85
CA GLU A 424 21.93 -19.01 0.29
C GLU A 424 21.05 -18.57 1.47
N TYR A 425 19.79 -18.24 1.20
CA TYR A 425 18.86 -17.66 2.18
C TYR A 425 17.63 -18.54 2.40
N GLU A 426 16.98 -18.37 3.55
CA GLU A 426 15.79 -19.16 3.89
C GLU A 426 14.59 -18.78 3.01
N ASN A 427 13.86 -19.78 2.51
CA ASN A 427 12.67 -19.56 1.67
C ASN A 427 11.53 -18.77 2.35
N LYS A 428 11.58 -18.56 3.68
CA LYS A 428 10.58 -17.76 4.40
C LYS A 428 10.53 -16.30 3.90
N TYR A 429 11.62 -15.79 3.36
CA TYR A 429 11.71 -14.43 2.83
C TYR A 429 11.16 -14.31 1.41
N TYR A 430 11.28 -15.35 0.58
CA TYR A 430 10.93 -15.29 -0.85
C TYR A 430 9.56 -15.92 -1.17
N GLY A 431 8.99 -16.64 -0.19
CA GLY A 431 7.64 -17.14 -0.32
C GLY A 431 7.53 -18.32 -1.28
N ARG A 432 6.54 -18.27 -2.17
CA ARG A 432 6.29 -19.34 -3.16
C ARG A 432 6.80 -19.01 -4.56
N GLY A 433 6.92 -17.73 -4.88
CA GLY A 433 7.38 -17.27 -6.20
C GLY A 433 8.89 -17.15 -6.26
N GLY A 434 9.55 -16.63 -5.22
CA GLY A 434 10.97 -16.33 -5.26
C GLY A 434 11.24 -14.82 -5.17
N TYR A 435 12.48 -14.46 -5.46
CA TYR A 435 12.89 -13.10 -5.75
C TYR A 435 12.42 -12.71 -7.16
N LEU A 436 11.83 -11.52 -7.29
CA LEU A 436 11.34 -10.98 -8.56
C LEU A 436 12.48 -10.94 -9.59
N ASP A 437 12.20 -11.43 -10.78
CA ASP A 437 13.03 -11.26 -11.97
C ASP A 437 12.17 -10.61 -13.06
N THR A 438 12.24 -9.28 -13.12
CA THR A 438 11.39 -8.48 -14.00
C THR A 438 11.75 -8.69 -15.46
N LEU A 439 13.05 -8.73 -15.80
CA LEU A 439 13.50 -8.98 -17.17
C LEU A 439 13.06 -10.36 -17.67
N ALA A 440 13.25 -11.43 -16.88
CA ALA A 440 12.80 -12.76 -17.26
C ALA A 440 11.28 -12.82 -17.42
N ALA A 441 10.52 -12.10 -16.59
CA ALA A 441 9.07 -12.02 -16.73
C ALA A 441 8.62 -11.33 -18.03
N VAL A 442 9.34 -10.29 -18.46
CA VAL A 442 9.08 -9.58 -19.72
C VAL A 442 9.41 -10.44 -20.94
N LEU A 443 10.36 -11.37 -20.83
CA LEU A 443 10.83 -12.22 -21.92
C LEU A 443 10.15 -13.61 -22.02
N ASP A 444 9.31 -14.00 -21.05
CA ASP A 444 8.55 -15.28 -21.03
C ASP A 444 7.38 -15.31 -22.04
#